data_AF-A0A7C3VGL2-F1
#
_entry.id   AF-A0A7C3VGL2-F1
#
_cell.length_a   1.000
_cell.length_b   1.000
_cell.length_c   1.000
_cell.angle_alpha   90.00
_cell.angle_beta   90.00
_cell.angle_gamma   90.00
#
_symmetry.space_group_name_H-M   'P 1'
#
loop_
_entity.id
_entity.type
_entity.pdbx_description
1 polymer ?
#
loop_
_entity_poly.entity_id
_entity_poly.type
_entity_poly.pdbx_seq_one_letter_code
_entity_poly.pdbx_strand_id
1 'polypeptide(L)'
;MMTYKDFMWSFQSPQQKFTIGKVMLGGVPGENPTVLIGSIFYHNQKRIWINAVDGVFNCEEAGKLIKLQEEFTDKTGLQSMLDVIIPSGRCIEKI
;
A
#
# COMPACT_ATOMS: atom_id res chain seq x y z
N MET A 1 -18.54 -35.84 -4.53
CA MET A 1 -17.48 -35.06 -3.86
C MET A 1 -17.51 -33.68 -4.48
N MET A 2 -17.97 -32.69 -3.72
CA MET A 2 -18.00 -31.29 -4.15
C MET A 2 -16.58 -30.73 -4.01
N THR A 3 -16.05 -30.11 -5.06
CA THR A 3 -14.65 -29.65 -5.06
C THR A 3 -14.58 -28.23 -4.52
N TYR A 4 -13.43 -27.82 -3.97
CA TYR A 4 -13.24 -26.47 -3.41
C TYR A 4 -13.59 -25.31 -4.38
N LYS A 5 -13.66 -25.60 -5.69
CA LYS A 5 -14.11 -24.66 -6.74
C LYS A 5 -15.58 -24.25 -6.62
N ASP A 6 -16.42 -25.06 -5.98
CA ASP A 6 -17.87 -24.87 -5.96
C ASP A 6 -18.32 -23.81 -4.93
N PHE A 7 -17.41 -23.29 -4.09
CA PHE A 7 -17.72 -22.37 -2.98
C PHE A 7 -17.08 -20.97 -3.10
N MET A 8 -16.18 -20.76 -4.06
CA MET A 8 -15.40 -19.53 -4.17
C MET A 8 -15.77 -18.74 -5.42
N TRP A 9 -16.60 -17.70 -5.23
CA TRP A 9 -16.72 -16.49 -6.06
C TRP A 9 -16.36 -16.70 -7.55
N SER A 10 -17.32 -17.16 -8.34
CA SER A 10 -17.16 -17.21 -9.80
C SER A 10 -17.32 -15.81 -10.39
N PHE A 11 -16.19 -15.20 -10.76
CA PHE A 11 -16.22 -13.94 -11.50
C PHE A 11 -16.63 -14.22 -12.96
N GLN A 12 -17.59 -13.46 -13.47
CA GLN A 12 -17.99 -13.54 -14.89
C GLN A 12 -16.86 -13.08 -15.83
N SER A 13 -16.05 -12.12 -15.36
CA SER A 13 -14.92 -11.58 -16.11
C SER A 13 -13.61 -12.26 -15.70
N PRO A 14 -12.71 -12.56 -16.65
CA PRO A 14 -11.35 -12.99 -16.36
C PRO A 14 -10.65 -11.96 -15.46
N GLN A 15 -10.09 -12.42 -14.34
CA GLN A 15 -9.35 -11.55 -13.43
C GLN A 15 -8.00 -11.19 -14.02
N GLN A 16 -7.70 -9.90 -14.04
CA GLN A 16 -6.42 -9.39 -14.53
C GLN A 16 -5.35 -9.50 -13.44
N LYS A 17 -4.10 -9.62 -13.88
CA LYS A 17 -2.92 -9.70 -13.01
C LYS A 17 -1.88 -8.71 -13.47
N PHE A 18 -1.33 -7.96 -12.53
CA PHE A 18 -0.30 -6.97 -12.80
C PHE A 18 0.84 -7.12 -11.81
N THR A 19 2.07 -6.84 -12.24
CA THR A 19 3.21 -6.68 -11.36
C THR A 19 3.65 -5.23 -11.43
N ILE A 20 3.61 -4.53 -10.30
CA ILE A 20 4.06 -3.14 -10.17
C ILE A 20 5.21 -3.13 -9.18
N GLY A 21 6.41 -2.80 -9.64
CA GLY A 21 7.63 -2.97 -8.85
C GLY A 21 7.80 -4.44 -8.44
N LYS A 22 7.77 -4.70 -7.13
CA LYS A 22 7.90 -6.05 -6.55
C LYS A 22 6.56 -6.67 -6.11
N VAL A 23 5.44 -5.97 -6.34
CA VAL A 23 4.13 -6.37 -5.83
C VAL A 23 3.25 -6.90 -6.95
N MET A 24 2.64 -8.05 -6.72
CA MET A 24 1.65 -8.65 -7.60
C MET A 24 0.23 -8.30 -7.16
N LEU A 25 -0.58 -7.82 -8.11
CA LEU A 25 -1.96 -7.39 -7.92
C LEU A 25 -2.92 -8.26 -8.74
N GLY A 26 -4.11 -8.49 -8.18
CA GLY A 26 -5.20 -9.17 -8.87
C GLY A 26 -5.08 -10.70 -8.87
N GLY A 27 -5.78 -11.34 -9.79
CA GLY A 27 -6.01 -12.79 -9.80
C GLY A 27 -7.31 -13.20 -9.10
N VAL A 28 -7.53 -14.50 -8.97
CA VAL A 28 -8.71 -15.02 -8.26
C VAL A 28 -8.45 -15.06 -6.75
N PRO A 29 -9.50 -15.03 -5.90
CA PRO A 29 -9.33 -15.16 -4.46
C PRO A 29 -8.49 -16.39 -4.11
N GLY A 30 -7.53 -16.24 -3.21
CA GLY A 30 -6.61 -17.31 -2.80
C GLY A 30 -5.43 -17.56 -3.75
N GLU A 31 -5.35 -16.92 -4.93
CA GLU A 31 -4.19 -17.03 -5.82
C GLU A 31 -3.00 -16.19 -5.33
N ASN A 32 -3.26 -14.94 -4.94
CA ASN A 32 -2.24 -14.00 -4.45
C ASN A 32 -2.63 -13.46 -3.07
N PRO A 33 -1.66 -13.14 -2.19
CA PRO A 33 -1.94 -12.48 -0.93
C PRO A 33 -2.48 -11.06 -1.18
N THR A 34 -3.40 -10.63 -0.32
CA THR A 34 -3.93 -9.26 -0.35
C THR A 34 -2.80 -8.24 -0.23
N VAL A 35 -2.85 -7.20 -1.05
CA VAL A 35 -1.93 -6.07 -0.97
C VAL A 35 -2.52 -5.02 -0.03
N LEU A 36 -1.77 -4.61 1.00
CA LEU A 36 -2.13 -3.51 1.89
C LEU A 36 -1.51 -2.20 1.39
N ILE A 37 -2.30 -1.14 1.32
CA ILE A 37 -1.82 0.18 0.87
C ILE A 37 -1.93 1.16 2.02
N GLY A 38 -0.80 1.53 2.61
CA GLY A 38 -0.73 2.50 3.70
C GLY A 38 -0.57 3.91 3.19
N SER A 39 -1.43 4.82 3.63
CA SER A 39 -1.31 6.24 3.28
C SER A 39 -0.24 6.95 4.11
N ILE A 40 0.57 7.75 3.45
CA ILE A 40 1.60 8.61 4.07
C ILE A 40 1.49 10.03 3.52
N PHE A 41 1.90 11.02 4.32
CA PHE A 41 1.81 12.44 4.02
C PHE A 41 0.38 13.00 3.92
N TYR A 42 -0.62 12.28 4.45
CA TYR A 42 -2.01 12.79 4.48
C TYR A 42 -2.17 14.02 5.39
N HIS A 43 -3.26 14.75 5.17
CA HIS A 43 -3.57 15.95 5.95
C HIS A 43 -3.67 15.63 7.46
N ASN A 44 -3.10 16.49 8.31
CA ASN A 44 -3.04 16.29 9.76
C ASN A 44 -2.27 15.06 10.25
N GLN A 45 -1.37 14.47 9.45
CA GLN A 45 -0.40 13.49 9.94
C GLN A 45 0.70 14.18 10.78
N LYS A 46 0.32 14.67 11.97
CA LYS A 46 1.14 15.52 12.86
C LYS A 46 2.49 14.92 13.24
N ARG A 47 2.60 13.59 13.21
CA ARG A 47 3.84 12.87 13.53
C ARG A 47 4.94 13.10 12.49
N ILE A 48 4.57 13.32 11.23
CA ILE A 48 5.52 13.54 10.13
C ILE A 48 5.61 15.02 9.79
N TRP A 49 4.48 15.74 9.77
CA TRP A 49 4.46 17.11 9.29
C TRP A 49 5.05 18.12 10.28
N ILE A 50 6.04 18.88 9.79
CA ILE A 50 6.51 20.11 10.43
C ILE A 50 5.79 21.31 9.77
N ASN A 51 5.75 21.34 8.44
CA ASN A 51 4.94 22.26 7.64
C ASN A 51 4.50 21.56 6.34
N ALA A 52 3.22 21.18 6.27
CA ALA A 52 2.66 20.45 5.14
C ALA A 52 2.50 21.28 3.86
N VAL A 53 2.36 22.61 3.98
CA VAL A 53 2.21 23.50 2.82
C VAL A 53 3.53 23.60 2.06
N ASP A 54 4.64 23.71 2.78
CA ASP A 54 5.98 23.86 2.21
C ASP A 54 6.73 22.52 2.11
N GLY A 55 6.08 21.39 2.39
CA GLY A 55 6.69 20.06 2.27
C GLY A 55 7.84 19.83 3.25
N VAL A 56 7.82 20.46 4.43
CA VAL A 56 8.80 20.24 5.49
C VAL A 56 8.27 19.16 6.43
N PHE A 57 8.97 18.04 6.50
CA PHE A 57 8.56 16.89 7.30
C PHE A 57 9.74 16.22 7.98
N ASN A 58 9.44 15.40 8.99
CA ASN A 58 10.40 14.56 9.67
C ASN A 58 10.64 13.28 8.84
N CYS A 59 11.75 13.25 8.10
CA CYS A 59 12.15 12.11 7.28
C CYS A 59 12.39 10.84 8.11
N GLU A 60 12.91 10.97 9.33
CA GLU A 60 13.13 9.83 10.23
C GLU A 60 11.79 9.17 10.64
N GLU A 61 10.79 9.98 11.00
CA GLU A 61 9.46 9.47 11.36
C GLU A 61 8.72 8.88 10.15
N ALA A 62 8.89 9.46 8.96
CA ALA A 62 8.38 8.88 7.72
C ALA A 62 9.03 7.51 7.44
N GLY A 63 10.37 7.43 7.53
CA GLY A 63 11.12 6.19 7.37
C GLY A 63 10.71 5.11 8.39
N LYS A 64 10.47 5.48 9.65
CA LYS A 64 9.97 4.55 10.68
C LYS A 64 8.61 3.96 10.31
N LEU A 65 7.70 4.75 9.76
CA LEU A 65 6.37 4.28 9.35
C LEU A 65 6.44 3.37 8.13
N ILE A 66 7.28 3.70 7.15
CA ILE A 66 7.52 2.85 5.98
C ILE A 66 8.12 1.51 6.42
N LYS A 67 9.17 1.55 7.25
CA LYS A 67 9.81 0.34 7.78
C LYS A 67 8.84 -0.51 8.60
N LEU A 68 7.98 0.12 9.39
CA LEU A 68 6.95 -0.61 10.14
C LEU A 68 6.02 -1.38 9.20
N GLN A 69 5.64 -0.80 8.07
CA GLN A 69 4.83 -1.49 7.06
C GLN A 69 5.58 -2.67 6.42
N GLU A 70 6.88 -2.50 6.11
CA GLU A 70 7.74 -3.59 5.63
C GLU A 70 7.83 -4.73 6.67
N GLU A 71 8.02 -4.40 7.95
CA GLU A 71 8.03 -5.39 9.03
C GLU A 71 6.70 -6.15 9.14
N PHE A 72 5.56 -5.52 8.87
CA PHE A 72 4.27 -6.19 8.81
C PHE A 72 4.15 -7.09 7.58
N THR A 73 4.71 -6.69 6.44
CA THR A 73 4.82 -7.56 5.27
C THR A 73 5.60 -8.83 5.61
N ASP A 74 6.75 -8.71 6.28
CA ASP A 74 7.56 -9.86 6.68
C ASP A 74 6.83 -10.78 7.67
N LYS A 75 6.11 -10.20 8.65
CA LYS A 75 5.40 -10.97 9.69
C LYS A 75 4.15 -11.68 9.20
N THR A 76 3.46 -11.11 8.22
CA THR A 76 2.13 -11.60 7.79
C THR A 76 2.16 -12.30 6.44
N GLY A 77 3.20 -12.11 5.64
CA GLY A 77 3.26 -12.54 4.25
C GLY A 77 2.38 -11.70 3.32
N LEU A 78 1.72 -10.65 3.81
CA LEU A 78 0.94 -9.72 2.99
C LEU A 78 1.88 -8.74 2.29
N GLN A 79 1.69 -8.59 0.98
CA GLN A 79 2.41 -7.59 0.22
C GLN A 79 1.92 -6.18 0.59
N SER A 80 2.74 -5.16 0.38
CA SER A 80 2.32 -3.80 0.67
C SER A 80 2.83 -2.75 -0.33
N MET A 81 2.10 -1.65 -0.41
CA MET A 81 2.41 -0.46 -1.22
C MET A 81 2.14 0.80 -0.38
N LEU A 82 2.59 1.95 -0.87
CA LEU A 82 2.32 3.24 -0.26
C LEU A 82 1.34 4.05 -1.12
N ASP A 83 0.35 4.64 -0.47
CA ASP A 83 -0.44 5.74 -0.99
C ASP A 83 0.26 7.04 -0.57
N VAL A 84 1.06 7.60 -1.48
CA VAL A 84 1.87 8.80 -1.24
C VAL A 84 1.06 10.04 -1.58
N ILE A 85 0.64 10.78 -0.56
CA ILE A 85 -0.19 11.96 -0.74
C ILE A 85 0.70 13.21 -0.86
N ILE A 86 0.39 14.05 -1.85
CA ILE A 86 1.08 15.33 -2.07
C ILE A 86 0.11 16.45 -1.70
N PRO A 87 0.23 17.10 -0.52
CA PRO A 87 -0.74 18.09 -0.06
C PRO A 87 -0.74 19.41 -0.83
N SER A 88 0.39 19.74 -1.48
CA SER A 88 0.55 20.97 -2.23
C SER A 88 1.57 20.77 -3.35
N GLY A 89 1.49 21.57 -4.42
CA GLY A 89 2.47 21.52 -5.51
C GLY A 89 3.91 21.82 -5.07
N ARG A 90 4.11 22.50 -3.92
CA ARG A 90 5.45 22.78 -3.37
C ARG A 90 6.13 21.55 -2.79
N CYS A 91 5.39 20.48 -2.56
CA CYS A 91 5.88 19.25 -1.95
C CYS A 91 6.47 18.26 -2.97
N ILE A 92 6.21 18.44 -4.27
CA ILE A 92 6.51 17.46 -5.33
C ILE A 92 8.00 17.09 -5.39
N GLU A 93 8.90 18.05 -5.19
CA GLU A 93 10.35 17.79 -5.26
C GLU A 93 10.94 17.27 -3.93
N LYS A 94 10.14 17.28 -2.85
CA LYS A 94 10.60 16.98 -1.48
C LYS A 94 10.17 15.61 -0.99
N ILE A 95 9.05 15.11 -1.50
CA ILE A 95 8.46 13.80 -1.20
C ILE A 95 8.83 12.84 -2.32
#